data_AF-A0A1Y3ABH0-F1
#
_entry.id   AF-A0A1Y3ABH0-F1
#
_cell.length_a   1.000
_cell.length_b   1.000
_cell.length_c   1.000
_cell.angle_alpha   90.00
_cell.angle_beta   90.00
_cell.angle_gamma   90.00
#
_symmetry.space_group_name_H-M   'P 1'
#
loop_
_entity.id
_entity.type
_entity.pdbx_description
1 polymer ?
#
loop_
_entity_poly.entity_id
_entity_poly.type
_entity_poly.pdbx_seq_one_letter_code
_entity_poly.pdbx_strand_id
1 'polypeptide(L)'
;MADSTSATGGGETGDDGSEAPDIDLPSDAFDAVLDALADRDPGDSLRFEGFSVTGAEGTDGDAGGRYRLDPADGDDRTGLTERGLREALSERAPAVTDWYAFERVVGEFGPRRAFLRWIEDADGETVATRYAALAEGIERAWGELKITATVTDRGERRYDVRHADDAGVPVDELESHEDPLDARELVTYDEKGRYRPLKTAPSLAGGWVFPDLGPRDLYEAVETIYPATVANWHREREGELDMTHWRETMERQSG
;
A
#
# COMPACT_ATOMS: atom_id res chain seq x y z
N MET A 1 -37.80 30.88 -25.93
CA MET A 1 -37.47 31.57 -24.67
C MET A 1 -38.33 30.96 -23.58
N ALA A 2 -37.78 30.01 -22.84
CA ALA A 2 -38.33 29.53 -21.59
C ALA A 2 -37.13 29.38 -20.68
N ASP A 3 -37.03 30.32 -19.76
CA ASP A 3 -36.04 30.37 -18.69
C ASP A 3 -36.43 29.30 -17.66
N SER A 4 -35.47 28.47 -17.27
CA SER A 4 -35.65 27.50 -16.18
C SER A 4 -34.32 27.39 -15.47
N THR A 5 -34.15 28.31 -14.53
CA THR A 5 -33.23 28.18 -13.41
C THR A 5 -33.58 26.92 -12.64
N SER A 6 -32.63 26.01 -12.48
CA SER A 6 -32.67 24.95 -11.48
C SER A 6 -31.32 24.91 -10.80
N ALA A 7 -31.31 25.50 -9.60
CA ALA A 7 -30.28 25.32 -8.61
C ALA A 7 -30.38 23.89 -8.06
N THR A 8 -29.25 23.19 -8.04
CA THR A 8 -29.03 21.99 -7.22
C THR A 8 -27.52 21.98 -7.03
N GLY A 9 -27.04 22.46 -5.88
CA GLY A 9 -26.97 21.65 -4.67
C GLY A 9 -25.50 21.38 -4.47
N GLY A 10 -24.81 22.28 -3.77
CA GLY A 10 -23.41 22.11 -3.43
C GLY A 10 -23.27 20.82 -2.64
N GLY A 11 -22.49 19.89 -3.17
CA GLY A 11 -22.00 18.77 -2.38
C GLY A 11 -21.08 19.35 -1.33
N GLU A 12 -21.55 19.35 -0.09
CA GLU A 12 -20.71 19.45 1.08
C GLU A 12 -19.72 18.28 0.99
N THR A 13 -18.47 18.57 0.64
CA THR A 13 -17.35 17.69 0.95
C THR A 13 -17.28 17.66 2.46
N GLY A 14 -17.91 16.65 3.06
CA GLY A 14 -17.67 16.30 4.44
C GLY A 14 -16.19 15.95 4.55
N ASP A 15 -15.40 16.91 5.04
CA ASP A 15 -14.18 16.65 5.77
C ASP A 15 -14.60 15.87 7.02
N ASP A 16 -14.88 14.58 6.84
CA ASP A 16 -15.07 13.68 7.97
C ASP A 16 -13.66 13.47 8.52
N GLY A 17 -13.29 14.37 9.43
CA GLY A 17 -11.99 14.45 10.09
C GLY A 17 -11.77 13.24 10.97
N SER A 18 -11.61 12.07 10.35
CA SER A 18 -11.12 10.88 11.00
C SER A 18 -9.63 11.08 11.22
N GLU A 19 -9.28 11.33 12.49
CA GLU A 19 -7.91 11.56 12.92
C GLU A 19 -7.11 10.27 12.69
N ALA A 20 -5.90 10.43 12.11
CA ALA A 20 -5.03 9.29 11.90
C ALA A 20 -4.74 8.58 13.24
N PRO A 21 -4.66 7.24 13.28
CA PRO A 21 -4.28 6.50 14.47
C PRO A 21 -2.94 6.99 15.03
N ASP A 22 -2.79 6.88 16.36
CA ASP A 22 -1.51 7.10 17.02
C ASP A 22 -0.55 5.97 16.65
N ILE A 23 0.60 6.32 16.06
CA ILE A 23 1.60 5.37 15.57
C ILE A 23 2.88 5.53 16.40
N ASP A 24 3.32 4.45 17.05
CA ASP A 24 4.62 4.38 17.69
C ASP A 24 5.71 4.23 16.62
N LEU A 25 6.43 5.33 16.35
CA LEU A 25 7.45 5.39 15.31
C LEU A 25 8.53 4.31 15.53
N PRO A 26 8.61 3.30 14.63
CA PRO A 26 9.59 2.24 14.76
C PRO A 26 11.03 2.76 14.61
N SER A 27 11.97 2.13 15.31
CA SER A 27 13.37 2.58 15.28
C SER A 27 14.02 2.34 13.92
N ASP A 28 13.70 1.24 13.25
CA ASP A 28 14.11 0.95 11.87
C ASP A 28 13.55 1.97 10.85
N ALA A 29 12.31 2.43 11.03
CA ALA A 29 11.77 3.52 10.22
C ALA A 29 12.54 4.82 10.43
N PHE A 30 12.85 5.17 11.68
CA PHE A 30 13.68 6.34 12.00
C PHE A 30 15.10 6.20 11.47
N ASP A 31 15.75 5.06 11.67
CA ASP A 31 17.12 4.80 11.21
C ASP A 31 17.18 4.87 9.67
N ALA A 32 16.16 4.38 8.97
CA ALA A 32 16.06 4.50 7.53
C ALA A 32 15.93 5.97 7.05
N VAL A 33 15.31 6.84 7.84
CA VAL A 33 15.32 8.30 7.57
C VAL A 33 16.74 8.86 7.72
N LEU A 34 17.47 8.47 8.77
CA LEU A 34 18.85 8.91 8.96
C LEU A 34 19.76 8.45 7.82
N ASP A 35 19.65 7.20 7.40
CA ASP A 35 20.38 6.64 6.26
C ASP A 35 20.04 7.39 4.97
N ALA A 36 18.75 7.63 4.71
CA ALA A 36 18.31 8.35 3.51
C ALA A 36 18.83 9.80 3.47
N LEU A 37 18.98 10.46 4.63
CA LEU A 37 19.58 11.79 4.73
C LEU A 37 21.10 11.75 4.58
N ALA A 38 21.78 10.70 5.06
CA ALA A 38 23.22 10.54 4.93
C ALA A 38 23.66 10.25 3.48
N ASP A 39 22.81 9.57 2.70
CA ASP A 39 23.03 9.27 1.28
C ASP A 39 22.75 10.47 0.35
N ARG A 40 22.32 11.61 0.89
CA ARG A 40 21.94 12.82 0.13
C ARG A 40 23.03 13.88 0.14
N ASP A 41 23.07 14.66 -0.93
CA ASP A 41 23.95 15.83 -0.98
C ASP A 41 23.52 16.86 0.07
N PRO A 42 24.48 17.61 0.65
CA PRO A 42 24.18 18.66 1.61
C PRO A 42 23.16 19.68 1.09
N GLY A 43 22.09 19.88 1.85
CA GLY A 43 20.99 20.78 1.47
C GLY A 43 19.83 20.10 0.74
N ASP A 44 20.01 18.87 0.26
CA ASP A 44 18.91 18.09 -0.33
C ASP A 44 17.95 17.62 0.76
N SER A 45 16.66 17.81 0.49
CA SER A 45 15.58 17.43 1.41
C SER A 45 15.07 16.03 1.13
N LEU A 46 14.86 15.26 2.19
CA LEU A 46 13.98 14.11 2.19
C LEU A 46 12.55 14.59 2.40
N ARG A 47 11.65 14.25 1.47
CA ARG A 47 10.26 14.72 1.47
C ARG A 47 9.33 13.64 2.00
N PHE A 48 8.40 14.08 2.84
CA PHE A 48 7.24 13.32 3.31
C PHE A 48 5.98 14.09 2.89
N GLU A 49 4.81 13.50 3.08
CA GLU A 49 3.58 14.28 2.94
C GLU A 49 3.51 15.33 4.06
N GLY A 50 3.31 16.59 3.69
CA GLY A 50 3.14 17.70 4.63
C GLY A 50 4.42 18.24 5.29
N PHE A 51 5.61 17.68 5.04
CA PHE A 51 6.87 18.26 5.51
C PHE A 51 8.10 17.70 4.79
N SER A 52 9.25 18.31 5.02
CA SER A 52 10.54 17.81 4.56
C SER A 52 11.60 17.91 5.65
N VAL A 53 12.65 17.08 5.54
CA VAL A 53 13.79 17.07 6.44
C VAL A 53 15.06 17.21 5.63
N THR A 54 15.96 18.09 6.06
CA THR A 54 17.27 18.28 5.45
C THR A 54 18.35 17.98 6.48
N GLY A 55 19.36 17.20 6.06
CA GLY A 55 20.61 17.04 6.81
C GLY A 55 21.53 18.24 6.56
N ALA A 56 22.17 18.74 7.61
CA ALA A 56 23.20 19.76 7.51
C ALA A 56 24.58 19.13 7.30
N GLU A 57 25.47 19.86 6.62
CA GLU A 57 26.90 19.58 6.61
C GLU A 57 27.46 19.70 8.04
N GLY A 58 27.84 18.58 8.64
CA GLY A 58 28.44 18.53 9.96
C GLY A 58 29.63 17.59 9.97
N THR A 59 30.83 18.16 10.01
CA THR A 59 32.08 17.44 10.25
C THR A 59 32.02 16.75 11.60
N ASP A 60 32.44 15.49 11.68
CA ASP A 60 32.53 14.71 12.91
C ASP A 60 33.02 15.56 14.09
N GLY A 61 32.13 15.88 15.05
CA GLY A 61 32.52 16.44 16.34
C GLY A 61 31.68 17.56 16.94
N ASP A 62 30.74 18.19 16.24
CA ASP A 62 29.92 19.24 16.86
C ASP A 62 28.59 18.71 17.41
N ALA A 63 28.36 18.90 18.71
CA ALA A 63 27.12 18.51 19.41
C ALA A 63 25.94 19.47 19.12
N GLY A 64 26.08 20.30 18.08
CA GLY A 64 25.05 21.18 17.55
C GLY A 64 24.06 20.42 16.68
N GLY A 65 22.81 20.88 16.65
CA GLY A 65 21.79 20.20 15.86
C GLY A 65 22.06 20.27 14.36
N ARG A 66 22.03 19.10 13.73
CA ARG A 66 22.42 18.84 12.34
C ARG A 66 21.24 18.68 11.39
N TYR A 67 20.01 18.85 11.87
CA TYR A 67 18.81 18.65 11.05
C TYR A 67 17.92 19.88 11.03
N ARG A 68 17.26 20.07 9.89
CA ARG A 68 16.16 21.02 9.72
C ARG A 68 14.92 20.24 9.32
N LEU A 69 13.80 20.53 9.98
CA LEU A 69 12.47 20.07 9.59
C LEU A 69 11.67 21.29 9.13
N ASP A 70 11.14 21.22 7.93
CA ASP A 70 10.39 22.27 7.24
C ASP A 70 8.96 21.75 7.00
N PRO A 71 7.98 22.11 7.85
CA PRO A 71 6.58 21.71 7.67
C PRO A 71 5.92 22.53 6.55
N ALA A 72 5.04 21.90 5.78
CA ALA A 72 4.26 22.59 4.75
C ALA A 72 3.37 23.69 5.35
N ASP A 73 2.87 23.44 6.57
CA ASP A 73 2.07 24.36 7.35
C ASP A 73 2.74 24.63 8.70
N GLY A 74 3.41 25.78 8.84
CA GLY A 74 4.00 26.23 10.10
C GLY A 74 5.40 26.80 9.95
N ASP A 75 6.09 26.91 11.09
CA ASP A 75 7.44 27.46 11.17
C ASP A 75 8.51 26.37 11.11
N ASP A 76 9.62 26.68 10.43
CA ASP A 76 10.81 25.84 10.36
C ASP A 76 11.40 25.51 11.73
N ARG A 77 11.73 24.24 11.94
CA ARG A 77 12.51 23.77 13.10
C ARG A 77 13.94 23.50 12.63
N THR A 78 14.86 24.39 13.00
CA THR A 78 16.29 24.30 12.64
C THR A 78 17.14 23.89 13.85
N GLY A 79 18.35 23.38 13.59
CA GLY A 79 19.28 23.04 14.66
C GLY A 79 18.79 21.88 15.52
N LEU A 80 18.10 20.91 14.92
CA LEU A 80 17.63 19.71 15.62
C LEU A 80 18.77 18.71 15.79
N THR A 81 18.95 18.24 17.03
CA THR A 81 19.75 17.03 17.30
C THR A 81 19.00 15.79 16.80
N GLU A 82 19.67 14.65 16.72
CA GLU A 82 19.01 13.38 16.35
C GLU A 82 17.84 13.04 17.29
N ARG A 83 18.00 13.26 18.60
CA ARG A 83 16.90 13.10 19.58
C ARG A 83 15.75 14.05 19.30
N GLY A 84 16.05 15.32 19.00
CA GLY A 84 15.03 16.31 18.66
C GLY A 84 14.33 16.03 17.34
N LEU A 85 15.05 15.45 16.37
CA LEU A 85 14.47 14.96 15.13
C LEU A 85 13.55 13.76 15.39
N ARG A 86 13.98 12.78 16.20
CA ARG A 86 13.13 11.63 16.56
C ARG A 86 11.81 12.08 17.18
N GLU A 87 11.86 12.97 18.15
CA GLU A 87 10.66 13.54 18.79
C GLU A 87 9.74 14.21 17.76
N ALA A 88 10.29 15.04 16.86
CA ALA A 88 9.51 15.70 15.82
C ALA A 88 8.94 14.75 14.76
N LEU A 89 9.64 13.66 14.46
CA LEU A 89 9.17 12.62 13.53
C LEU A 89 8.14 11.70 14.18
N SER A 90 8.22 11.44 15.48
CA SER A 90 7.20 10.70 16.23
C SER A 90 5.86 11.44 16.24
N GLU A 91 5.86 12.77 16.35
CA GLU A 91 4.64 13.60 16.17
C GLU A 91 4.01 13.48 14.77
N ARG A 92 4.75 12.93 13.79
CA ARG A 92 4.38 12.80 12.37
C ARG A 92 4.51 11.35 11.91
N ALA A 93 4.41 10.41 12.84
CA ALA A 93 4.71 9.01 12.59
C ALA A 93 3.95 8.42 11.39
N PRO A 94 2.65 8.68 11.16
CA PRO A 94 1.94 8.19 9.97
C PRO A 94 2.63 8.52 8.64
N ALA A 95 3.10 9.76 8.48
CA ALA A 95 3.80 10.19 7.27
C ALA A 95 5.18 9.53 7.12
N VAL A 96 5.89 9.32 8.24
CA VAL A 96 7.20 8.66 8.23
C VAL A 96 7.06 7.17 7.93
N THR A 97 6.09 6.49 8.55
CA THR A 97 5.83 5.07 8.28
C THR A 97 5.19 4.85 6.91
N ASP A 98 4.49 5.84 6.33
CA ASP A 98 4.03 5.77 4.94
C ASP A 98 5.21 5.76 3.98
N TRP A 99 6.10 6.73 4.14
CA TRP A 99 7.34 6.79 3.39
C TRP A 99 8.16 5.50 3.57
N TYR A 100 8.32 5.02 4.81
CA TYR A 100 9.11 3.82 5.08
C TYR A 100 8.53 2.58 4.40
N ALA A 101 7.22 2.35 4.51
CA ALA A 101 6.60 1.20 3.87
C ALA A 101 6.80 1.20 2.35
N PHE A 102 6.66 2.35 1.70
CA PHE A 102 6.74 2.39 0.24
C PHE A 102 8.18 2.49 -0.29
N GLU A 103 9.06 3.23 0.37
CA GLU A 103 10.44 3.42 -0.08
C GLU A 103 11.39 2.30 0.38
N ARG A 104 11.12 1.66 1.53
CA ARG A 104 12.02 0.65 2.11
C ARG A 104 11.44 -0.76 2.07
N VAL A 105 10.16 -0.95 2.41
CA VAL A 105 9.54 -2.29 2.46
C VAL A 105 9.08 -2.73 1.06
N VAL A 106 8.37 -1.88 0.34
CA VAL A 106 7.86 -2.15 -1.01
C VAL A 106 8.89 -1.80 -2.08
N GLY A 107 9.68 -0.75 -1.89
CA GLY A 107 10.76 -0.37 -2.81
C GLY A 107 10.28 0.18 -4.16
N GLU A 108 11.01 -0.17 -5.23
CA GLU A 108 10.91 0.44 -6.56
C GLU A 108 9.49 0.49 -7.15
N PHE A 109 9.26 1.52 -7.95
CA PHE A 109 8.01 1.70 -8.67
C PHE A 109 7.80 0.58 -9.70
N GLY A 110 6.61 -0.01 -9.69
CA GLY A 110 6.24 -1.12 -10.55
C GLY A 110 4.92 -1.75 -10.13
N PRO A 111 4.53 -2.89 -10.73
CA PRO A 111 3.21 -3.49 -10.56
C PRO A 111 2.84 -3.74 -9.09
N ARG A 112 3.78 -4.24 -8.28
CA ARG A 112 3.56 -4.46 -6.83
C ARG A 112 3.21 -3.17 -6.10
N ARG A 113 4.01 -2.11 -6.29
CA ARG A 113 3.80 -0.83 -5.61
C ARG A 113 2.46 -0.21 -6.00
N ALA A 114 2.14 -0.20 -7.30
CA ALA A 114 0.88 0.33 -7.81
C ALA A 114 -0.33 -0.46 -7.27
N PHE A 115 -0.22 -1.78 -7.21
CA PHE A 115 -1.25 -2.65 -6.67
C PHE A 115 -1.51 -2.39 -5.18
N LEU A 116 -0.47 -2.32 -4.36
CA LEU A 116 -0.62 -2.04 -2.93
C LEU A 116 -1.23 -0.65 -2.69
N ARG A 117 -0.78 0.39 -3.44
CA ARG A 117 -1.40 1.72 -3.38
C ARG A 117 -2.88 1.68 -3.75
N TRP A 118 -3.26 0.89 -4.75
CA TRP A 118 -4.66 0.73 -5.15
C TRP A 118 -5.50 -0.03 -4.11
N ILE A 119 -4.92 -1.06 -3.48
CA ILE A 119 -5.56 -1.80 -2.38
C ILE A 119 -5.87 -0.86 -1.20
N GLU A 120 -4.95 0.05 -0.88
CA GLU A 120 -5.09 1.04 0.21
C GLU A 120 -5.89 2.28 -0.17
N ASP A 121 -6.57 2.29 -1.33
CA ASP A 121 -7.31 3.44 -1.88
C ASP A 121 -6.51 4.75 -1.89
N ALA A 122 -5.22 4.67 -2.23
CA ALA A 122 -4.32 5.81 -2.14
C ALA A 122 -4.51 6.88 -3.25
N ASP A 123 -5.56 6.78 -4.08
CA ASP A 123 -5.79 7.69 -5.20
C ASP A 123 -6.48 8.99 -4.71
N GLY A 124 -5.67 9.95 -4.26
CA GLY A 124 -6.09 11.34 -4.02
C GLY A 124 -6.25 11.75 -2.55
N GLU A 125 -6.16 10.80 -1.62
CA GLU A 125 -6.32 11.04 -0.18
C GLU A 125 -4.98 11.32 0.52
N THR A 126 -5.03 12.16 1.56
CA THR A 126 -3.87 12.41 2.43
C THR A 126 -3.45 11.13 3.16
N VAL A 127 -2.20 11.03 3.59
CA VAL A 127 -1.71 10.01 4.52
C VAL A 127 -2.60 9.93 5.74
N ALA A 128 -3.04 11.06 6.30
CA ALA A 128 -3.88 11.07 7.49
C ALA A 128 -5.22 10.36 7.24
N THR A 129 -5.95 10.78 6.19
CA THR A 129 -7.22 10.14 5.80
C THR A 129 -7.05 8.66 5.50
N ARG A 130 -5.97 8.30 4.78
CA ARG A 130 -5.68 6.90 4.45
C ARG A 130 -5.37 6.06 5.68
N TYR A 131 -4.61 6.58 6.64
CA TYR A 131 -4.29 5.85 7.87
C TYR A 131 -5.52 5.67 8.76
N ALA A 132 -6.42 6.65 8.80
CA ALA A 132 -7.71 6.49 9.45
C ALA A 132 -8.55 5.37 8.79
N ALA A 133 -8.65 5.35 7.46
CA ALA A 133 -9.33 4.28 6.75
C ALA A 133 -8.65 2.91 6.93
N LEU A 134 -7.32 2.85 6.97
CA LEU A 134 -6.57 1.62 7.27
C LEU A 134 -6.80 1.13 8.71
N ALA A 135 -7.02 2.03 9.67
CA ALA A 135 -7.35 1.64 11.04
C ALA A 135 -8.74 0.97 11.12
N GLU A 136 -9.68 1.37 10.27
CA GLU A 136 -11.01 0.76 10.15
C GLU A 136 -11.01 -0.52 9.30
N GLY A 137 -10.05 -0.65 8.37
CA GLY A 137 -9.92 -1.75 7.43
C GLY A 137 -10.46 -1.39 6.06
N ILE A 138 -9.57 -1.25 5.07
CA ILE A 138 -9.95 -0.96 3.69
C ILE A 138 -10.17 -2.27 2.95
N GLU A 139 -11.38 -2.46 2.43
CA GLU A 139 -11.73 -3.67 1.69
C GLU A 139 -11.72 -3.45 0.17
N ARG A 140 -11.01 -4.32 -0.56
CA ARG A 140 -10.96 -4.34 -2.02
C ARG A 140 -11.18 -5.74 -2.57
N ALA A 141 -11.75 -5.80 -3.77
CA ALA A 141 -11.97 -7.05 -4.48
C ALA A 141 -10.94 -7.22 -5.59
N TRP A 142 -10.42 -8.43 -5.77
CA TRP A 142 -9.55 -8.78 -6.90
C TRP A 142 -9.95 -10.15 -7.45
N GLY A 143 -10.72 -10.16 -8.54
CA GLY A 143 -11.37 -11.39 -9.00
C GLY A 143 -12.37 -11.88 -7.95
N GLU A 144 -12.20 -13.11 -7.47
CA GLU A 144 -13.00 -13.70 -6.39
C GLU A 144 -12.35 -13.51 -5.01
N LEU A 145 -11.32 -12.68 -4.89
CA LEU A 145 -10.69 -12.35 -3.61
C LEU A 145 -11.35 -11.15 -2.96
N LYS A 146 -11.51 -11.23 -1.65
CA LYS A 146 -11.68 -10.09 -0.74
C LYS A 146 -10.37 -9.88 0.00
N ILE A 147 -9.81 -8.68 -0.14
CA ILE A 147 -8.57 -8.26 0.50
C ILE A 147 -8.92 -7.13 1.46
N THR A 148 -8.56 -7.27 2.73
CA THR A 148 -8.74 -6.25 3.76
C THR A 148 -7.37 -5.74 4.18
N ALA A 149 -7.08 -4.47 3.90
CA ALA A 149 -5.84 -3.82 4.29
C ALA A 149 -6.03 -3.07 5.60
N THR A 150 -5.08 -3.27 6.52
CA THR A 150 -5.03 -2.61 7.82
C THR A 150 -3.64 -2.06 8.11
N VAL A 151 -3.56 -1.19 9.12
CA VAL A 151 -2.29 -0.68 9.64
C VAL A 151 -2.14 -1.01 11.12
N THR A 152 -0.94 -1.43 11.53
CA THR A 152 -0.63 -1.68 12.94
C THR A 152 -0.35 -0.39 13.70
N ASP A 153 -0.27 -0.47 15.03
CA ASP A 153 0.20 0.61 15.91
C ASP A 153 1.64 1.06 15.63
N ARG A 154 2.37 0.31 14.78
CA ARG A 154 3.73 0.62 14.30
C ARG A 154 3.77 1.10 12.85
N GLY A 155 2.62 1.29 12.21
CA GLY A 155 2.54 1.76 10.83
C GLY A 155 2.82 0.68 9.76
N GLU A 156 2.92 -0.59 10.17
CA GLU A 156 3.09 -1.73 9.26
C GLU A 156 1.77 -2.06 8.56
N ARG A 157 1.84 -2.46 7.30
CA ARG A 157 0.66 -2.84 6.51
C ARG A 157 0.41 -4.32 6.64
N ARG A 158 -0.83 -4.68 6.95
CA ARG A 158 -1.30 -6.07 7.08
C ARG A 158 -2.50 -6.31 6.20
N TYR A 159 -2.51 -7.48 5.55
CA TYR A 159 -3.54 -7.82 4.59
C TYR A 159 -4.14 -9.19 4.91
N ASP A 160 -5.46 -9.19 5.11
CA ASP A 160 -6.24 -10.43 5.16
C ASP A 160 -6.77 -10.73 3.77
N VAL A 161 -6.53 -11.93 3.27
CA VAL A 161 -7.01 -12.39 1.96
C VAL A 161 -7.92 -13.60 2.15
N ARG A 162 -9.14 -13.54 1.60
CA ARG A 162 -10.10 -14.66 1.61
C ARG A 162 -10.92 -14.67 0.34
N HIS A 163 -11.71 -15.72 0.12
CA HIS A 163 -12.69 -15.71 -0.95
C HIS A 163 -13.79 -14.66 -0.70
N ALA A 164 -14.32 -14.05 -1.74
CA ALA A 164 -15.33 -12.99 -1.63
C ALA A 164 -16.62 -13.47 -0.94
N ASP A 165 -17.00 -14.73 -1.16
CA ASP A 165 -18.16 -15.34 -0.50
C ASP A 165 -17.94 -15.58 1.01
N ASP A 166 -16.68 -15.52 1.48
CA ASP A 166 -16.30 -15.70 2.90
C ASP A 166 -16.11 -14.36 3.65
N ALA A 167 -16.48 -13.22 3.05
CA ALA A 167 -16.26 -11.89 3.63
C ALA A 167 -16.83 -11.71 5.05
N GLY A 168 -17.95 -12.38 5.37
CA GLY A 168 -18.59 -12.33 6.68
C GLY A 168 -18.26 -13.50 7.62
N VAL A 169 -17.40 -14.43 7.20
CA VAL A 169 -17.06 -15.62 7.99
C VAL A 169 -15.92 -15.27 8.96
N PRO A 170 -16.03 -15.61 10.26
CA PRO A 170 -14.94 -15.42 11.22
C PRO A 170 -13.67 -16.15 10.79
N VAL A 171 -12.51 -15.55 11.06
CA VAL A 171 -11.20 -16.11 10.66
C VAL A 171 -10.96 -17.48 11.28
N ASP A 172 -11.43 -17.72 12.50
CA ASP A 172 -11.33 -18.99 13.22
C ASP A 172 -12.26 -20.09 12.69
N GLU A 173 -13.18 -19.75 11.79
CA GLU A 173 -14.03 -20.70 11.06
C GLU A 173 -13.47 -21.05 9.66
N LEU A 174 -12.37 -20.42 9.22
CA LEU A 174 -11.72 -20.64 7.92
C LEU A 174 -10.40 -21.41 8.08
N GLU A 175 -10.00 -22.14 7.04
CA GLU A 175 -8.67 -22.76 6.99
C GLU A 175 -7.59 -21.68 6.81
N SER A 176 -6.74 -21.51 7.83
CA SER A 176 -5.70 -20.47 7.84
C SER A 176 -4.42 -20.93 7.15
N HIS A 177 -3.89 -20.07 6.28
CA HIS A 177 -2.60 -20.24 5.60
C HIS A 177 -1.69 -19.05 5.87
N GLU A 178 -0.49 -19.30 6.40
CA GLU A 178 0.49 -18.24 6.68
C GLU A 178 1.54 -18.09 5.56
N ASP A 179 1.77 -19.14 4.75
CA ASP A 179 2.70 -19.09 3.62
C ASP A 179 1.92 -18.77 2.32
N PRO A 180 2.22 -17.65 1.62
CA PRO A 180 1.54 -17.32 0.37
C PRO A 180 1.64 -18.40 -0.71
N LEU A 181 2.63 -19.30 -0.62
CA LEU A 181 2.80 -20.42 -1.55
C LEU A 181 1.75 -21.53 -1.38
N ASP A 182 1.09 -21.61 -0.23
CA ASP A 182 0.00 -22.57 0.02
C ASP A 182 -1.17 -22.35 -0.94
N ALA A 183 -1.30 -21.14 -1.50
CA ALA A 183 -2.28 -20.82 -2.53
C ALA A 183 -2.22 -21.75 -3.76
N ARG A 184 -1.09 -22.42 -4.03
CA ARG A 184 -0.97 -23.42 -5.10
C ARG A 184 -1.93 -24.59 -4.94
N GLU A 185 -2.19 -25.01 -3.70
CA GLU A 185 -3.11 -26.09 -3.40
C GLU A 185 -4.56 -25.65 -3.66
N LEU A 186 -4.89 -24.43 -3.22
CA LEU A 186 -6.22 -23.81 -3.37
C LEU A 186 -6.62 -23.61 -4.84
N VAL A 187 -5.67 -23.28 -5.71
CA VAL A 187 -6.01 -22.89 -7.09
C VAL A 187 -6.12 -24.07 -8.04
N THR A 188 -5.73 -25.27 -7.62
CA THR A 188 -5.63 -26.46 -8.50
C THR A 188 -7.01 -27.02 -8.85
N TYR A 189 -7.94 -27.04 -7.90
CA TYR A 189 -9.27 -27.60 -8.05
C TYR A 189 -10.36 -26.59 -7.67
N ASP A 190 -11.56 -26.77 -8.20
CA ASP A 190 -12.75 -26.03 -7.76
C ASP A 190 -13.42 -26.71 -6.56
N GLU A 191 -14.50 -26.13 -6.04
CA GLU A 191 -15.28 -26.68 -4.92
C GLU A 191 -15.78 -28.13 -5.14
N LYS A 192 -15.89 -28.57 -6.39
CA LYS A 192 -16.35 -29.92 -6.76
C LYS A 192 -15.16 -30.87 -7.02
N GLY A 193 -13.93 -30.45 -6.73
CA GLY A 193 -12.71 -31.21 -6.98
C GLY A 193 -12.33 -31.30 -8.46
N ARG A 194 -12.89 -30.47 -9.34
CA ARG A 194 -12.58 -30.46 -10.77
C ARG A 194 -11.37 -29.58 -11.02
N TYR A 195 -10.45 -30.04 -11.87
CA TYR A 195 -9.25 -29.27 -12.19
C TYR A 195 -9.58 -27.91 -12.80
N ARG A 196 -8.88 -26.86 -12.36
CA ARG A 196 -9.01 -25.48 -12.86
C ARG A 196 -7.90 -25.18 -13.87
N PRO A 197 -8.13 -25.38 -15.19
CA PRO A 197 -7.14 -25.08 -16.22
C PRO A 197 -6.92 -23.57 -16.42
N LEU A 198 -7.95 -22.77 -16.18
CA LEU A 198 -7.90 -21.31 -16.25
C LEU A 198 -8.11 -20.73 -14.85
N LYS A 199 -7.03 -20.21 -14.26
CA LYS A 199 -7.05 -19.72 -12.87
C LYS A 199 -7.94 -18.49 -12.68
N THR A 200 -8.18 -17.72 -13.73
CA THR A 200 -9.04 -16.52 -13.73
C THR A 200 -10.52 -16.84 -13.94
N ALA A 201 -10.89 -18.10 -14.16
CA ALA A 201 -12.30 -18.49 -14.25
C ALA A 201 -12.96 -18.41 -12.86
N PRO A 202 -14.21 -17.91 -12.75
CA PRO A 202 -14.91 -17.73 -11.48
C PRO A 202 -15.33 -19.09 -10.91
N SER A 203 -14.41 -19.72 -10.19
CA SER A 203 -14.45 -21.12 -9.78
C SER A 203 -13.45 -21.43 -8.66
N LEU A 204 -12.87 -20.39 -8.03
CA LEU A 204 -12.02 -20.56 -6.87
C LEU A 204 -12.87 -21.13 -5.72
N ALA A 205 -12.36 -22.15 -5.03
CA ALA A 205 -13.05 -22.65 -3.85
C ALA A 205 -12.88 -21.65 -2.70
N GLY A 206 -13.90 -21.47 -1.86
CA GLY A 206 -13.80 -20.75 -0.59
C GLY A 206 -13.38 -21.63 0.59
N GLY A 207 -13.59 -21.14 1.81
CA GLY A 207 -13.33 -21.84 3.07
C GLY A 207 -11.94 -21.63 3.65
N TRP A 208 -11.19 -20.65 3.18
CA TRP A 208 -9.80 -20.39 3.58
C TRP A 208 -9.52 -18.90 3.78
N VAL A 209 -8.43 -18.60 4.49
CA VAL A 209 -7.93 -17.25 4.72
C VAL A 209 -6.41 -17.25 4.79
N PHE A 210 -5.78 -16.22 4.21
CA PHE A 210 -4.41 -15.83 4.55
C PHE A 210 -4.48 -14.61 5.47
N PRO A 211 -4.36 -14.78 6.79
CA PRO A 211 -4.41 -13.66 7.72
C PRO A 211 -3.06 -12.95 7.82
N ASP A 212 -3.08 -11.65 8.13
CA ASP A 212 -1.91 -10.88 8.57
C ASP A 212 -0.72 -10.86 7.58
N LEU A 213 -0.97 -10.99 6.27
CA LEU A 213 0.09 -10.98 5.27
C LEU A 213 0.80 -9.62 5.22
N GLY A 214 2.12 -9.65 5.03
CA GLY A 214 2.89 -8.45 4.69
C GLY A 214 2.76 -8.06 3.21
N PRO A 215 3.25 -6.87 2.81
CA PRO A 215 3.11 -6.35 1.44
C PRO A 215 3.66 -7.26 0.33
N ARG A 216 4.78 -7.93 0.60
CA ARG A 216 5.39 -8.88 -0.34
C ARG A 216 4.51 -10.12 -0.49
N ASP A 217 4.06 -10.67 0.63
CA ASP A 217 3.37 -11.95 0.69
C ASP A 217 1.95 -11.81 0.13
N LEU A 218 1.28 -10.66 0.35
CA LEU A 218 0.04 -10.33 -0.36
C LEU A 218 0.22 -10.40 -1.89
N TYR A 219 1.26 -9.74 -2.41
CA TYR A 219 1.52 -9.74 -3.86
C TYR A 219 1.81 -11.17 -4.37
N GLU A 220 2.57 -11.97 -3.62
CA GLU A 220 2.89 -13.35 -3.96
C GLU A 220 1.66 -14.28 -3.91
N ALA A 221 0.77 -14.11 -2.92
CA ALA A 221 -0.49 -14.84 -2.84
C ALA A 221 -1.37 -14.51 -4.05
N VAL A 222 -1.55 -13.23 -4.37
CA VAL A 222 -2.36 -12.79 -5.53
C VAL A 222 -1.78 -13.29 -6.85
N GLU A 223 -0.47 -13.20 -7.06
CA GLU A 223 0.19 -13.73 -8.27
C GLU A 223 0.15 -15.26 -8.33
N THR A 224 0.09 -15.96 -7.21
CA THR A 224 -0.11 -17.41 -7.18
C THR A 224 -1.55 -17.78 -7.54
N ILE A 225 -2.53 -17.03 -7.04
CA ILE A 225 -3.95 -17.26 -7.28
C ILE A 225 -4.36 -16.88 -8.70
N TYR A 226 -3.95 -15.69 -9.13
CA TYR A 226 -4.27 -15.11 -10.42
C TYR A 226 -2.99 -14.62 -11.14
N PRO A 227 -2.22 -15.56 -11.73
CA PRO A 227 -0.94 -15.23 -12.36
C PRO A 227 -1.03 -14.13 -13.40
N ALA A 228 -0.08 -13.20 -13.34
CA ALA A 228 0.09 -12.05 -14.25
C ALA A 228 -1.06 -11.03 -14.25
N THR A 229 -2.07 -11.17 -13.38
CA THR A 229 -3.18 -10.21 -13.37
C THR A 229 -2.75 -8.84 -12.91
N VAL A 230 -1.89 -8.74 -11.88
CA VAL A 230 -1.41 -7.44 -11.38
C VAL A 230 -0.48 -6.78 -12.41
N ALA A 231 0.43 -7.56 -12.99
CA ALA A 231 1.33 -7.07 -14.04
C ALA A 231 0.58 -6.56 -15.28
N ASN A 232 -0.44 -7.28 -15.74
CA ASN A 232 -1.24 -6.88 -16.89
C ASN A 232 -2.12 -5.66 -16.58
N TRP A 233 -2.74 -5.61 -15.39
CA TRP A 233 -3.49 -4.44 -14.91
C TRP A 233 -2.61 -3.19 -14.86
N HIS A 234 -1.39 -3.31 -14.34
CA HIS A 234 -0.44 -2.19 -14.30
C HIS A 234 -0.09 -1.70 -15.71
N ARG A 235 0.27 -2.62 -16.62
CA ARG A 235 0.58 -2.26 -18.02
C ARG A 235 -0.61 -1.62 -18.73
N GLU A 236 -1.83 -2.08 -18.47
CA GLU A 236 -3.03 -1.49 -19.04
C GLU A 236 -3.19 -0.03 -18.58
N ARG A 237 -3.00 0.24 -17.27
CA ARG A 237 -3.05 1.60 -16.71
C ARG A 237 -1.99 2.52 -17.30
N GLU A 238 -0.77 2.01 -17.53
CA GLU A 238 0.32 2.78 -18.14
C GLU A 238 0.21 2.89 -19.68
N GLY A 239 -0.77 2.23 -20.30
CA GLY A 239 -0.91 2.19 -21.75
C GLY A 239 0.18 1.37 -22.46
N GLU A 240 0.86 0.48 -21.73
CA GLU A 240 1.96 -0.36 -22.19
C GLU A 240 1.55 -1.83 -22.41
N LEU A 241 0.26 -2.16 -22.27
CA LEU A 241 -0.23 -3.52 -22.47
C LEU A 241 -0.17 -3.92 -23.96
N ASP A 242 0.81 -4.75 -24.30
CA ASP A 242 0.91 -5.35 -25.63
C ASP A 242 -0.05 -6.54 -25.77
N MET A 243 -1.00 -6.43 -26.71
CA MET A 243 -2.02 -7.44 -26.96
C MET A 243 -1.67 -8.24 -28.22
N THR A 244 -1.28 -9.50 -28.05
CA THR A 244 -1.11 -10.41 -29.19
C THR A 244 -2.47 -10.78 -29.77
N HIS A 245 -2.68 -10.46 -31.06
CA HIS A 245 -3.94 -10.79 -31.73
C HIS A 245 -4.05 -12.28 -32.10
N TRP A 246 -5.29 -12.72 -32.30
CA TRP A 246 -5.63 -14.12 -32.61
C TRP A 246 -4.81 -14.73 -33.75
N ARG A 247 -4.65 -14.01 -34.88
CA ARG A 247 -3.94 -14.53 -36.05
C ARG A 247 -2.49 -14.88 -35.74
N GLU A 248 -1.77 -13.97 -35.09
CA GLU A 248 -0.38 -14.16 -34.70
C GLU A 248 -0.22 -15.34 -33.71
N THR A 249 -1.16 -15.49 -32.77
CA THR A 249 -1.16 -16.64 -31.84
C THR A 249 -1.36 -17.96 -32.57
N MET A 250 -2.29 -18.01 -33.53
CA MET A 250 -2.61 -19.22 -34.28
C MET A 250 -1.48 -19.64 -35.23
N GLU A 251 -0.74 -18.69 -35.80
CA GLU A 251 0.40 -18.98 -36.68
C GLU A 251 1.55 -19.72 -35.97
N ARG A 252 1.66 -19.60 -34.64
CA ARG A 252 2.69 -20.28 -33.83
C ARG A 252 2.31 -21.70 -33.42
N GLN A 253 1.03 -22.06 -33.49
CA GLN A 253 0.56 -23.37 -33.07
C GLN A 253 0.93 -24.42 -34.12
N SER A 254 1.57 -25.50 -33.67
CA SER A 254 1.83 -26.69 -34.48
C SER A 254 1.35 -27.92 -33.72
N GLY A 255 0.94 -28.96 -34.45
CA GLY A 255 0.51 -30.24 -33.92
C GLY A 255 1.48 -31.35 -34.27
#